data_AF-A0A3R9FHM4-F1
#
_entry.id   AF-A0A3R9FHM4-F1
#
_cell.length_a   1.000
_cell.length_b   1.000
_cell.length_c   1.000
_cell.angle_alpha   90.00
_cell.angle_beta   90.00
_cell.angle_gamma   90.00
#
_symmetry.space_group_name_H-M   'P 1'
#
loop_
_entity.id
_entity.type
_entity.pdbx_description
1 polymer ?
#
loop_
_entity_poly.entity_id
_entity_poly.type
_entity_poly.pdbx_seq_one_letter_code
_entity_poly.pdbx_strand_id
1 'polypeptide(L)'
;MGRPFRVPERQFSILSVNRYPDIETVAPLDIYSVECDIFSPNALGAVINDVTIPKLKCLAVAGAANNVLAEERHGDLLHQKGILYAPDYVANAGGLIQVADELHDYSKERAFKNASLIYDVLKKIYKMSKTHDIPTYKAANIVVEEKIEKISRIQSKFTG
;
A
#
# COMPACT_ATOMS: atom_id res chain seq x y z
N MET A 1 -8.88 -28.70 25.96
CA MET A 1 -7.91 -28.36 24.89
C MET A 1 -8.36 -29.04 23.61
N GLY A 2 -9.05 -28.31 22.72
CA GLY A 2 -9.45 -28.83 21.41
C GLY A 2 -8.26 -28.78 20.45
N ARG A 3 -8.02 -29.84 19.68
CA ARG A 3 -7.02 -29.82 18.61
C ARG A 3 -7.43 -28.76 17.58
N PRO A 4 -6.49 -27.96 17.03
CA PRO A 4 -6.83 -27.05 15.95
C PRO A 4 -7.39 -27.84 14.77
N PHE A 5 -8.53 -27.40 14.26
CA PHE A 5 -9.15 -27.93 13.05
C PHE A 5 -8.21 -27.67 11.88
N ARG A 6 -7.45 -28.68 11.47
CA ARG A 6 -6.52 -28.60 10.34
C ARG A 6 -7.29 -29.04 9.11
N VAL A 7 -7.78 -28.06 8.34
CA VAL A 7 -8.36 -28.35 7.02
C VAL A 7 -7.20 -28.80 6.11
N PRO A 8 -7.25 -29.97 5.46
CA PRO A 8 -6.20 -30.38 4.54
C PRO A 8 -6.12 -29.39 3.37
N GLU A 9 -4.94 -28.83 3.09
CA GLU A 9 -4.70 -27.84 2.02
C GLU A 9 -5.27 -28.26 0.65
N ARG A 10 -5.35 -29.57 0.39
CA ARG A 10 -5.90 -30.14 -0.85
C ARG A 10 -7.41 -29.96 -1.00
N GLN A 11 -8.17 -29.75 0.08
CA GLN A 11 -9.63 -29.70 0.02
C GLN A 11 -10.16 -28.31 -0.38
N PHE A 12 -9.43 -27.24 -0.04
CA PHE A 12 -9.79 -25.87 -0.44
C PHE A 12 -9.53 -25.61 -1.94
N SER A 13 -8.40 -26.06 -2.47
CA SER A 13 -8.03 -25.89 -3.89
C SER A 13 -9.02 -26.58 -4.84
N ILE A 14 -9.41 -27.82 -4.54
CA ILE A 14 -10.35 -28.58 -5.38
C ILE A 14 -11.77 -28.00 -5.36
N LEU A 15 -12.23 -27.46 -4.23
CA LEU A 15 -13.57 -26.86 -4.12
C LEU A 15 -13.69 -25.49 -4.80
N SER A 16 -12.60 -24.73 -4.89
CA SER A 16 -12.58 -23.40 -5.51
C SER A 16 -12.40 -23.47 -7.03
N VAL A 17 -11.54 -24.36 -7.53
CA VAL A 17 -11.32 -24.55 -8.99
C VAL A 17 -12.57 -25.08 -9.71
N ASN A 18 -13.31 -26.01 -9.09
CA ASN A 18 -14.56 -26.52 -9.68
C ASN A 18 -15.68 -25.46 -9.75
N ARG A 19 -15.62 -24.41 -8.91
CA ARG A 19 -16.59 -23.32 -8.90
C ARG A 19 -16.23 -22.21 -9.90
N TYR A 20 -14.95 -22.08 -10.24
CA TYR A 20 -14.42 -21.05 -11.13
C TYR A 20 -13.39 -21.68 -12.08
N PRO A 21 -13.85 -22.31 -13.18
CA PRO A 21 -12.98 -23.08 -14.07
C PRO A 21 -11.92 -22.23 -14.78
N ASP A 22 -12.14 -20.92 -14.89
CA ASP A 22 -11.22 -19.95 -15.51
C ASP A 22 -10.15 -19.42 -14.53
N ILE A 23 -10.10 -19.91 -13.28
CA ILE A 23 -9.10 -19.51 -12.30
C ILE A 23 -7.93 -20.51 -12.31
N GLU A 24 -6.73 -19.99 -12.54
CA GLU A 24 -5.49 -20.70 -12.27
C GLU A 24 -5.07 -20.50 -10.81
N THR A 25 -4.68 -21.58 -10.13
CA THR A 25 -4.20 -21.53 -8.75
C THR A 25 -2.69 -21.66 -8.69
N VAL A 26 -2.05 -20.87 -7.83
CA VAL A 26 -0.63 -20.98 -7.51
C VAL A 26 -0.44 -21.32 -6.03
N ALA A 27 0.70 -21.90 -5.68
CA ALA A 27 1.05 -22.06 -4.27
C ALA A 27 1.21 -20.68 -3.60
N PRO A 28 0.96 -20.55 -2.29
CA PRO A 28 0.98 -19.25 -1.61
C PRO A 28 2.28 -18.46 -1.78
N LEU A 29 3.44 -19.13 -1.86
CA LEU A 29 4.74 -18.47 -2.04
C LEU A 29 5.09 -18.20 -3.51
N ASP A 30 4.39 -18.84 -4.44
CA ASP A 30 4.59 -18.62 -5.88
C ASP A 30 3.86 -17.37 -6.36
N ILE A 31 2.91 -16.85 -5.58
CA ILE A 31 2.15 -15.62 -5.90
C ILE A 31 3.04 -14.42 -6.20
N TYR A 32 4.22 -14.34 -5.57
CA TYR A 32 5.17 -13.25 -5.79
C TYR A 32 5.85 -13.28 -7.16
N SER A 33 5.78 -14.42 -7.87
CA SER A 33 6.40 -14.63 -9.18
C SER A 33 5.39 -14.56 -10.34
N VAL A 34 4.11 -14.37 -10.03
CA VAL A 34 3.04 -14.24 -11.03
C VAL A 34 3.21 -12.92 -11.77
N GLU A 35 3.09 -12.98 -13.10
CA GLU A 35 3.15 -11.79 -13.95
C GLU A 35 1.89 -10.95 -13.78
N CYS A 36 2.07 -9.69 -13.42
CA CYS A 36 0.98 -8.74 -13.26
C CYS A 36 1.50 -7.30 -13.39
N ASP A 37 0.65 -6.35 -13.73
CA ASP A 37 1.07 -4.95 -13.77
C ASP A 37 1.27 -4.39 -12.34
N ILE A 38 0.38 -4.78 -11.42
CA ILE A 38 0.34 -4.27 -10.05
C ILE A 38 0.26 -5.44 -9.07
N PHE A 39 1.28 -5.56 -8.22
CA PHE A 39 1.23 -6.43 -7.06
C PHE A 39 0.57 -5.68 -5.89
N SER A 40 -0.55 -6.21 -5.38
CA SER A 40 -1.37 -5.53 -4.37
C SER A 40 -1.38 -6.28 -3.03
N PRO A 41 -0.50 -5.92 -2.08
CA PRO A 41 -0.49 -6.51 -0.75
C PRO A 41 -1.61 -5.93 0.13
N ASN A 42 -2.55 -6.77 0.58
CA ASN A 42 -3.76 -6.34 1.29
C ASN A 42 -4.06 -7.11 2.59
N ALA A 43 -3.12 -7.91 3.08
CA ALA A 43 -3.33 -8.76 4.25
C ALA A 43 -2.26 -8.53 5.34
N LEU A 44 -1.04 -9.01 5.10
CA LEU A 44 0.07 -8.91 6.06
C LEU A 44 1.07 -7.84 5.63
N GLY A 45 1.72 -7.22 6.63
CA GLY A 45 2.90 -6.39 6.43
C GLY A 45 4.16 -7.22 6.18
N ALA A 46 5.28 -6.54 5.94
CA ALA A 46 6.62 -7.08 5.71
C ALA A 46 6.73 -8.07 4.53
N VAL A 47 5.77 -8.02 3.61
CA VAL A 47 5.71 -8.90 2.43
C VAL A 47 6.65 -8.47 1.31
N ILE A 48 7.15 -7.23 1.34
CA ILE A 48 8.21 -6.75 0.47
C ILE A 48 9.54 -6.78 1.24
N ASN A 49 10.41 -7.73 0.87
CA ASN A 49 11.66 -8.02 1.56
C ASN A 49 12.70 -8.63 0.60
N ASP A 50 13.90 -8.95 1.10
CA ASP A 50 14.99 -9.56 0.31
C ASP A 50 14.60 -10.86 -0.42
N VAL A 51 13.61 -11.59 0.08
CA VAL A 51 13.17 -12.88 -0.48
C VAL A 51 12.13 -12.68 -1.59
N THR A 52 11.26 -11.68 -1.45
CA THR A 52 10.12 -11.47 -2.37
C THR A 52 10.47 -10.50 -3.50
N ILE A 53 11.25 -9.45 -3.25
CA ILE A 53 11.63 -8.46 -4.26
C ILE A 53 12.28 -9.07 -5.51
N PRO A 54 13.19 -10.06 -5.42
CA PRO A 54 13.78 -10.67 -6.61
C PRO A 54 12.78 -11.44 -7.48
N LYS A 55 11.65 -11.86 -6.89
CA LYS A 55 10.62 -12.67 -7.56
C LYS A 55 9.58 -11.82 -8.30
N LEU A 56 9.39 -10.57 -7.86
CA LEU A 56 8.35 -9.70 -8.39
C LEU A 56 8.52 -9.47 -9.90
N LYS A 57 7.43 -9.69 -10.62
CA LYS A 57 7.29 -9.42 -12.06
C LYS A 57 6.19 -8.38 -12.30
N CYS A 58 6.28 -7.25 -11.61
CA CYS A 58 5.30 -6.18 -11.70
C CYS A 58 5.92 -4.81 -11.96
N LEU A 59 5.08 -3.90 -12.46
CA LEU A 59 5.45 -2.51 -12.69
C LEU A 59 5.26 -1.66 -11.43
N ALA A 60 4.33 -2.06 -10.56
CA ALA A 60 4.05 -1.36 -9.32
C ALA A 60 3.70 -2.28 -8.15
N VAL A 61 3.96 -1.80 -6.95
CA VAL A 61 3.45 -2.32 -5.69
C VAL A 61 2.49 -1.30 -5.09
N ALA A 62 1.21 -1.65 -5.00
CA ALA A 62 0.17 -0.76 -4.46
C ALA A 62 -0.94 -1.57 -3.79
N GLY A 63 -1.06 -1.45 -2.48
CA GLY A 63 -2.05 -2.17 -1.68
C GLY A 63 -2.33 -1.49 -0.35
N ALA A 64 -3.29 -2.04 0.39
CA ALA A 64 -3.82 -1.47 1.62
C ALA A 64 -3.24 -2.06 2.91
N ALA A 65 -2.35 -3.06 2.82
CA ALA A 65 -1.69 -3.60 4.00
C ALA A 65 -0.87 -2.53 4.73
N ASN A 66 -0.70 -2.67 6.04
CA ASN A 66 0.16 -1.80 6.84
C ASN A 66 1.58 -2.37 6.89
N ASN A 67 2.59 -1.50 6.91
CA ASN A 67 4.00 -1.85 7.00
C ASN A 67 4.42 -2.80 5.87
N VAL A 68 4.07 -2.49 4.61
CA VAL A 68 4.29 -3.36 3.43
C VAL A 68 5.78 -3.70 3.24
N LEU A 69 6.65 -2.71 3.42
CA LEU A 69 8.09 -2.89 3.42
C LEU A 69 8.54 -3.52 4.75
N ALA A 70 9.32 -4.59 4.70
CA ALA A 70 9.88 -5.19 5.92
C ALA A 70 10.93 -4.27 6.59
N GLU A 71 11.58 -3.41 5.81
CA GLU A 71 12.57 -2.42 6.21
C GLU A 71 12.54 -1.29 5.18
N GLU A 72 12.87 -0.06 5.58
CA GLU A 72 12.85 1.10 4.67
C GLU A 72 13.72 0.91 3.41
N ARG A 73 14.89 0.26 3.55
CA ARG A 73 15.80 -0.04 2.42
C ARG A 73 15.14 -0.87 1.32
N HIS A 74 14.08 -1.62 1.62
CA HIS A 74 13.33 -2.36 0.60
C HIS A 74 12.64 -1.41 -0.39
N GLY A 75 12.32 -0.18 0.03
CA GLY A 75 11.88 0.88 -0.87
C GLY A 75 12.99 1.36 -1.81
N ASP A 76 14.24 1.40 -1.36
CA ASP A 76 15.40 1.67 -2.23
C ASP A 76 15.56 0.57 -3.27
N LEU A 77 15.41 -0.70 -2.88
CA LEU A 77 15.52 -1.85 -3.79
C LEU A 77 14.41 -1.86 -4.86
N LEU A 78 13.17 -1.50 -4.49
CA LEU A 78 12.09 -1.34 -5.46
C LEU A 78 12.40 -0.22 -6.47
N HIS A 79 12.90 0.93 -5.99
CA HIS A 79 13.31 2.06 -6.85
C HIS A 79 14.42 1.65 -7.83
N GLN A 80 15.46 0.97 -7.34
CA GLN A 80 16.56 0.48 -8.18
C GLN A 80 16.09 -0.51 -9.26
N LYS A 81 15.06 -1.31 -8.98
CA LYS A 81 14.43 -2.21 -9.94
C LYS A 81 13.46 -1.53 -10.90
N GLY A 82 13.19 -0.24 -10.73
CA GLY A 82 12.18 0.48 -11.50
C GLY A 82 10.74 0.08 -11.17
N ILE A 83 10.50 -0.54 -10.01
CA ILE A 83 9.16 -0.91 -9.55
C ILE A 83 8.58 0.26 -8.77
N LEU A 84 7.47 0.82 -9.25
CA LEU A 84 6.81 1.96 -8.60
C LEU A 84 6.13 1.51 -7.31
N TYR A 85 6.49 2.10 -6.18
CA TYR A 85 5.86 1.81 -4.90
C TYR A 85 4.89 2.91 -4.48
N ALA A 86 3.64 2.56 -4.14
CA ALA A 86 2.70 3.42 -3.45
C ALA A 86 2.90 3.29 -1.93
N PRO A 87 3.43 4.31 -1.23
CA PRO A 87 3.65 4.25 0.21
C PRO A 87 2.36 3.90 0.95
N ASP A 88 2.42 2.87 1.79
CA ASP A 88 1.25 2.22 2.39
C ASP A 88 0.40 3.19 3.22
N TYR A 89 1.02 3.98 4.09
CA TYR A 89 0.34 4.96 4.95
C TYR A 89 -0.37 6.07 4.17
N VAL A 90 -0.06 6.25 2.88
CA VAL A 90 -0.79 7.15 1.98
C VAL A 90 -1.90 6.39 1.27
N ALA A 91 -1.56 5.23 0.68
CA ALA A 91 -2.48 4.43 -0.12
C ALA A 91 -3.66 3.87 0.71
N ASN A 92 -3.43 3.53 1.98
CA ASN A 92 -4.41 2.93 2.87
C ASN A 92 -5.19 3.96 3.73
N ALA A 93 -4.98 5.27 3.50
CA ALA A 93 -5.53 6.34 4.34
C ALA A 93 -7.06 6.46 4.34
N GLY A 94 -7.77 5.77 3.43
CA GLY A 94 -9.23 5.85 3.29
C GLY A 94 -9.99 5.55 4.59
N GLY A 95 -9.53 4.58 5.38
CA GLY A 95 -10.15 4.26 6.67
C GLY A 95 -10.02 5.40 7.68
N LEU A 96 -8.85 6.04 7.78
CA LEU A 96 -8.65 7.20 8.66
C LEU A 96 -9.44 8.42 8.19
N ILE A 97 -9.58 8.60 6.87
CA ILE A 97 -10.41 9.67 6.30
C ILE A 97 -11.87 9.49 6.70
N GLN A 98 -12.39 8.26 6.64
CA GLN A 98 -13.75 7.97 7.10
C GLN A 98 -13.90 8.26 8.61
N VAL A 99 -12.98 7.76 9.44
CA VAL A 99 -13.03 7.99 10.90
C VAL A 99 -12.95 9.47 11.25
N ALA A 100 -12.13 10.26 10.54
CA ALA A 100 -12.07 11.70 10.71
C ALA A 100 -13.39 12.38 10.32
N ASP A 101 -14.09 11.86 9.31
CA ASP A 101 -15.39 12.35 8.87
C ASP A 101 -16.51 12.09 9.88
N GLU A 102 -16.44 10.96 10.59
CA GLU A 102 -17.37 10.58 11.66
C GLU A 102 -17.36 11.57 12.82
N LEU A 103 -16.28 12.35 13.00
CA LEU A 103 -16.21 13.44 13.98
C LEU A 103 -17.12 14.64 13.63
N HIS A 104 -17.59 14.71 12.38
CA HIS A 104 -18.35 15.82 11.81
C HIS A 104 -19.68 15.38 11.18
N ASP A 105 -20.37 14.44 11.83
CA ASP A 105 -21.59 13.76 11.36
C ASP A 105 -21.40 13.11 9.98
N TYR A 106 -21.25 11.79 9.98
CA TYR A 106 -20.75 11.05 8.82
C TYR A 106 -21.54 11.33 7.55
N SER A 107 -20.81 11.66 6.48
CA SER A 107 -21.35 11.75 5.12
C SER A 107 -20.52 10.89 4.20
N LYS A 108 -21.16 9.85 3.64
CA LYS A 108 -20.52 8.98 2.64
C LYS A 108 -19.96 9.79 1.48
N GLU A 109 -20.70 10.77 0.98
CA GLU A 109 -20.25 11.61 -0.14
C GLU A 109 -18.96 12.37 0.22
N ARG A 110 -18.91 12.97 1.42
CA ARG A 110 -17.75 13.71 1.91
C ARG A 110 -16.56 12.80 2.16
N ALA A 111 -16.76 11.64 2.78
CA ALA A 111 -15.71 10.64 2.98
C ALA A 111 -15.12 10.16 1.66
N PHE A 112 -15.94 9.85 0.64
CA PHE A 112 -15.46 9.46 -0.68
C PHE A 112 -14.75 10.60 -1.42
N LYS A 113 -15.27 11.83 -1.32
CA LYS A 113 -14.63 13.03 -1.87
C LYS A 113 -13.26 13.28 -1.24
N ASN A 114 -13.13 13.08 0.07
CA ASN A 114 -11.85 13.24 0.76
C ASN A 114 -10.90 12.08 0.44
N ALA A 115 -11.41 10.85 0.34
CA ALA A 115 -10.62 9.68 -0.04
C ALA A 115 -10.05 9.80 -1.46
N SER A 116 -10.76 10.44 -2.39
CA SER A 116 -10.25 10.67 -3.75
C SER A 116 -8.99 11.55 -3.78
N LEU A 117 -8.75 12.38 -2.76
CA LEU A 117 -7.53 13.19 -2.64
C LEU A 117 -6.26 12.34 -2.47
N ILE A 118 -6.38 11.07 -2.07
CA ILE A 118 -5.25 10.13 -2.03
C ILE A 118 -4.57 10.07 -3.42
N TYR A 119 -5.35 10.13 -4.51
CA TYR A 119 -4.82 10.17 -5.87
C TYR A 119 -3.86 11.34 -6.09
N ASP A 120 -4.26 12.55 -5.71
CA ASP A 120 -3.44 13.76 -5.90
C ASP A 120 -2.19 13.74 -5.04
N VAL A 121 -2.29 13.21 -3.81
CA VAL A 121 -1.14 13.04 -2.92
C VAL A 121 -0.13 12.07 -3.51
N LEU A 122 -0.57 10.88 -3.95
CA LEU A 122 0.31 9.91 -4.61
C LEU A 122 0.94 10.50 -5.88
N LYS A 123 0.18 11.24 -6.69
CA LYS A 123 0.70 11.92 -7.88
C LYS A 123 1.77 12.96 -7.54
N LYS A 124 1.61 13.72 -6.46
CA LYS A 124 2.65 14.64 -5.95
C LYS A 124 3.92 13.87 -5.55
N ILE A 125 3.76 12.76 -4.83
CA ILE A 125 4.88 11.90 -4.38
C ILE A 125 5.62 11.33 -5.59
N TYR A 126 4.92 10.78 -6.57
CA TYR A 126 5.54 10.20 -7.77
C TYR A 126 6.25 11.26 -8.61
N LYS A 127 5.67 12.45 -8.74
CA LYS A 127 6.34 13.58 -9.39
C LYS A 127 7.63 13.97 -8.64
N MET A 128 7.58 14.05 -7.31
CA MET A 128 8.73 14.37 -6.48
C MET A 128 9.85 13.33 -6.63
N SER A 129 9.49 12.04 -6.51
CA SER A 129 10.37 10.89 -6.70
C SER A 129 11.06 10.92 -8.06
N LYS A 130 10.29 11.11 -9.15
CA LYS A 130 10.82 11.20 -10.50
C LYS A 130 11.72 12.43 -10.73
N THR A 131 11.36 13.57 -10.15
CA THR A 131 12.10 14.84 -10.37
C THR A 131 13.46 14.83 -9.67
N HIS A 132 13.54 14.23 -8.48
CA HIS A 132 14.76 14.23 -7.66
C HIS A 132 15.50 12.90 -7.69
N ASP A 133 15.02 11.94 -8.47
CA ASP A 133 15.53 10.56 -8.53
C ASP A 133 15.69 9.92 -7.14
N ILE A 134 14.62 9.98 -6.35
CA ILE A 134 14.56 9.36 -5.02
C ILE A 134 13.42 8.35 -4.94
N PRO A 135 13.54 7.31 -4.10
CA PRO A 135 12.45 6.36 -3.83
C PRO A 135 11.18 7.06 -3.34
N THR A 136 10.02 6.49 -3.69
CA THR A 136 8.71 7.06 -3.34
C THR A 136 8.46 7.17 -1.85
N TYR A 137 8.98 6.25 -1.02
CA TYR A 137 8.82 6.32 0.44
C TYR A 137 9.53 7.55 1.03
N LYS A 138 10.74 7.88 0.54
CA LYS A 138 11.48 9.11 0.91
C LYS A 138 10.75 10.35 0.41
N ALA A 139 10.29 10.34 -0.85
CA ALA A 139 9.51 11.44 -1.41
C ALA A 139 8.22 11.70 -0.61
N ALA A 140 7.57 10.66 -0.10
CA ALA A 140 6.39 10.79 0.73
C ALA A 140 6.69 11.43 2.08
N ASN A 141 7.78 11.03 2.75
CA ASN A 141 8.21 11.66 4.00
C ASN A 141 8.45 13.16 3.81
N ILE A 142 9.17 13.56 2.74
CA ILE A 142 9.39 14.98 2.40
C ILE A 142 8.05 15.71 2.18
N VAL A 143 7.13 15.12 1.43
CA VAL A 143 5.80 15.73 1.19
C VAL A 143 5.02 15.94 2.49
N VAL A 144 5.14 15.01 3.44
CA VAL A 144 4.50 15.10 4.76
C VAL A 144 5.17 16.18 5.62
N GLU A 145 6.50 16.19 5.70
CA GLU A 145 7.28 17.19 6.43
C GLU A 145 6.96 18.62 5.95
N GLU A 146 6.96 18.86 4.64
CA GLU A 146 6.56 20.14 4.04
C GLU A 146 5.16 20.59 4.48
N LYS A 147 4.23 19.64 4.62
CA LYS A 147 2.85 19.94 5.00
C LYS A 147 2.76 20.33 6.48
N ILE A 148 3.46 19.59 7.35
CA ILE A 148 3.52 19.86 8.79
C ILE A 148 4.14 21.24 9.04
N GLU A 149 5.27 21.54 8.40
CA GLU A 149 5.93 22.84 8.54
C GLU A 149 5.03 24.01 8.10
N LYS A 150 4.33 23.88 6.97
CA LYS A 150 3.41 24.92 6.49
C LYS A 150 2.31 25.21 7.49
N ILE A 151 1.71 24.18 8.08
CA ILE A 151 0.66 24.34 9.09
C ILE A 151 1.21 25.00 10.36
N SER A 152 2.39 24.58 10.82
CA SER A 152 3.05 25.15 12.00
C SER A 152 3.34 26.65 11.85
N ARG A 153 3.89 27.07 10.69
CA ARG A 153 4.19 28.49 10.40
C ARG A 153 2.94 29.38 10.33
N ILE A 154 1.80 28.81 9.93
CA ILE A 154 0.52 29.52 9.92
C ILE A 154 0.07 29.75 11.36
N GLN A 155 0.03 28.69 12.18
CA GLN A 155 -0.41 28.79 13.57
C GLN A 155 0.43 29.79 14.38
N SER A 156 1.76 29.78 14.23
CA SER A 156 2.66 30.69 14.95
C SER A 156 2.43 32.18 14.62
N LYS A 157 1.88 32.50 13.44
CA LYS A 157 1.56 33.88 13.03
C LYS A 157 0.22 34.39 13.56
N PHE A 158 -0.66 33.50 14.01
CA PHE A 158 -1.99 33.85 14.54
C PHE A 158 -2.06 33.80 16.07
N THR A 159 -1.03 33.26 16.73
CA THR A 159 -0.93 33.18 18.20
C THR A 159 0.16 34.08 18.80
N GLY A 160 0.83 34.89 17.98
CA GLY A 160 1.80 35.91 18.40
C GLY A 160 1.30 37.30 18.04
#